data_AF-A0A8S8XUR9-F1
#
_entry.id   AF-A0A8S8XUR9-F1
#
_cell.length_a   1.000
_cell.length_b   1.000
_cell.length_c   1.000
_cell.angle_alpha   90.00
_cell.angle_beta   90.00
_cell.angle_gamma   90.00
#
_symmetry.space_group_name_H-M   'P 1'
#
loop_
_entity.id
_entity.type
_entity.pdbx_description
1 polymer ?
#
loop_
_entity_poly.entity_id
_entity_poly.type
_entity_poly.pdbx_seq_one_letter_code
_entity_poly.pdbx_strand_id
1 'polypeptide(L)'
;MAETSDIAISMLMVGASLSMLLMGLLISYYGSSKTRNVGLIFLIVGAALIYYVTTMAYDTVVFMNSILAFIGGMIGGIVGIVIFLIAIIKS
;
A
#
# COMPACT_ATOMS: atom_id res chain seq x y z
N MET A 1 -10.55 15.23 -17.41
CA MET A 1 -9.09 14.97 -17.25
C MET A 1 -8.60 15.30 -15.84
N ALA A 2 -9.18 16.29 -15.13
CA ALA A 2 -8.87 16.54 -13.71
C ALA A 2 -9.34 15.41 -12.78
N GLU A 3 -10.55 14.88 -12.95
CA GLU A 3 -11.12 13.85 -12.05
C GLU A 3 -10.30 12.54 -12.02
N THR A 4 -9.73 12.11 -13.15
CA THR A 4 -8.93 10.88 -13.21
C THR A 4 -7.60 11.02 -12.48
N SER A 5 -7.00 12.21 -12.52
CA SER A 5 -5.76 12.52 -11.81
C SER A 5 -5.98 12.49 -10.30
N ASP A 6 -7.11 13.02 -9.81
CA ASP A 6 -7.46 13.02 -8.39
C ASP A 6 -7.70 11.60 -7.86
N ILE A 7 -8.32 10.73 -8.66
CA ILE A 7 -8.49 9.31 -8.35
C ILE A 7 -7.13 8.60 -8.31
N ALA A 8 -6.27 8.82 -9.31
CA ALA A 8 -4.94 8.18 -9.35
C ALA A 8 -4.05 8.60 -8.17
N ILE A 9 -4.08 9.88 -7.79
CA ILE A 9 -3.36 10.41 -6.62
C ILE A 9 -3.92 9.79 -5.34
N SER A 10 -5.24 9.68 -5.21
CA SER A 10 -5.88 9.03 -4.06
C SER A 10 -5.49 7.55 -3.96
N MET A 11 -5.49 6.82 -5.09
CA MET A 11 -5.04 5.44 -5.17
C MET A 11 -3.58 5.25 -4.73
N LEU A 12 -2.70 6.13 -5.20
CA LEU A 12 -1.28 6.12 -4.82
C LEU A 12 -1.12 6.38 -3.32
N MET A 13 -1.82 7.36 -2.76
CA MET A 13 -1.74 7.67 -1.33
C MET A 13 -2.30 6.54 -0.45
N VAL A 14 -3.45 5.96 -0.83
CA VAL A 14 -4.01 4.77 -0.15
C VAL A 14 -3.00 3.63 -0.17
N GLY A 15 -2.45 3.30 -1.35
CA GLY A 15 -1.46 2.23 -1.48
C GLY A 15 -0.20 2.47 -0.65
N ALA A 16 0.37 3.69 -0.72
CA ALA A 16 1.54 4.05 0.07
C ALA A 16 1.27 3.95 1.58
N SER A 17 0.12 4.43 2.04
CA SER A 17 -0.26 4.39 3.45
C SER A 17 -0.44 2.96 3.96
N LEU A 18 -1.12 2.09 3.18
CA LEU A 18 -1.29 0.67 3.51
C LEU A 18 0.05 -0.07 3.52
N SER A 19 0.92 0.16 2.53
CA SER A 19 2.27 -0.42 2.51
C SER A 19 3.10 0.01 3.72
N MET A 20 3.05 1.30 4.10
CA MET A 20 3.75 1.81 5.27
C MET A 20 3.20 1.22 6.58
N LEU A 21 1.88 1.05 6.70
CA LEU A 21 1.28 0.41 7.86
C LEU A 21 1.63 -1.08 7.95
N LEU A 22 1.48 -1.82 6.86
CA LEU A 22 1.76 -3.27 6.82
C LEU A 22 3.24 -3.54 7.09
N MET A 23 4.15 -2.84 6.41
CA MET A 23 5.59 -2.99 6.66
C MET A 23 5.99 -2.43 8.03
N GLY A 24 5.38 -1.33 8.47
CA GLY A 24 5.59 -0.77 9.80
C GLY A 24 5.21 -1.75 10.91
N LEU A 25 4.11 -2.48 10.76
CA LEU A 25 3.70 -3.56 11.68
C LEU A 25 4.72 -4.69 11.68
N LEU A 26 5.12 -5.19 10.51
CA LEU A 26 6.08 -6.29 10.40
C LEU A 26 7.44 -5.91 10.99
N ILE A 27 7.94 -4.71 10.69
CA ILE A 27 9.25 -4.23 11.17
C ILE A 27 9.19 -3.89 12.67
N SER A 28 8.08 -3.35 13.17
CA SER A 28 7.96 -3.08 14.61
C SER A 28 7.83 -4.36 15.43
N TYR A 29 7.21 -5.41 14.89
CA TYR A 29 7.03 -6.68 15.58
C TYR A 29 8.28 -7.59 15.48
N TYR A 30 8.78 -7.81 14.26
CA TYR A 30 9.91 -8.73 14.00
C TYR A 30 11.27 -8.03 13.94
N GLY A 31 11.32 -6.71 14.01
CA GLY A 31 12.56 -5.95 13.90
C GLY A 31 13.44 -6.02 15.15
N SER A 32 14.76 -6.04 14.89
CA SER A 32 15.80 -5.76 15.88
C SER A 32 15.57 -4.40 16.54
N SER A 33 16.14 -4.18 17.71
CA SER A 33 15.96 -2.99 18.54
C SER A 33 16.12 -1.68 17.76
N LYS A 34 17.03 -1.62 16.77
CA LYS A 34 17.25 -0.43 15.93
C LYS A 34 16.25 -0.30 14.78
N THR A 35 15.84 -1.41 14.16
CA THR A 35 14.89 -1.38 13.03
C THR A 35 13.46 -1.22 13.50
N ARG A 36 13.15 -1.63 14.72
CA ARG A 36 11.84 -1.47 15.37
C ARG A 36 11.37 -0.01 15.42
N ASN A 37 12.28 0.92 15.73
CA ASN A 37 11.95 2.35 15.76
C ASN A 37 11.57 2.88 14.38
N VAL A 38 12.20 2.38 13.32
CA VAL A 38 11.83 2.71 11.94
C VAL A 38 10.44 2.16 11.62
N GLY A 39 10.13 0.94 12.07
CA GLY A 39 8.79 0.35 11.96
C GLY A 39 7.72 1.22 12.65
N LEU A 40 8.00 1.73 13.85
CA LEU A 40 7.10 2.64 14.56
C LEU A 40 6.92 3.98 13.82
N ILE A 41 7.98 4.55 13.24
CA ILE A 41 7.87 5.76 12.40
C ILE A 41 6.97 5.49 11.19
N PHE A 42 7.15 4.34 10.53
CA PHE A 42 6.32 3.91 9.40
C PHE A 42 4.84 3.78 9.79
N LEU A 43 4.54 3.28 10.99
CA LEU A 43 3.17 3.22 11.51
C LEU A 43 2.56 4.60 11.72
N ILE A 44 3.30 5.53 12.33
CA ILE A 44 2.82 6.89 12.59
C ILE A 44 2.57 7.62 11.26
N VAL A 45 3.53 7.57 10.33
CA VAL A 45 3.42 8.22 9.02
C VAL A 45 2.31 7.59 8.19
N GLY A 46 2.19 6.26 8.18
CA GLY A 46 1.10 5.55 7.50
C GLY A 46 -0.27 5.92 8.05
N ALA A 47 -0.41 6.02 9.38
CA ALA A 47 -1.66 6.42 10.02
C ALA A 47 -2.04 7.88 9.71
N ALA A 48 -1.06 8.79 9.71
CA ALA A 48 -1.26 10.18 9.33
C ALA A 48 -1.68 10.33 7.86
N LEU A 49 -1.07 9.54 6.97
CA LEU A 49 -1.45 9.49 5.55
C LEU A 49 -2.86 8.93 5.35
N ILE A 50 -3.24 7.86 6.06
CA ILE A 50 -4.63 7.36 6.01
C ILE A 50 -5.59 8.44 6.47
N TYR A 51 -5.31 9.11 7.59
CA TYR A 51 -6.18 10.19 8.09
C TYR A 51 -6.30 11.34 7.09
N TYR A 52 -5.20 11.73 6.45
CA TYR A 52 -5.22 12.76 5.42
C TYR A 52 -6.05 12.33 4.20
N VAL A 53 -5.89 11.09 3.75
CA VAL A 53 -6.66 10.56 2.62
C VAL A 53 -8.16 10.48 2.96
N THR A 54 -8.53 9.98 4.14
CA THR A 54 -9.95 9.85 4.52
C THR A 54 -10.63 11.18 4.76
N THR A 55 -9.88 12.23 5.09
CA THR A 55 -10.42 13.59 5.23
C THR A 55 -10.53 14.35 3.91
N MET A 56 -9.73 14.00 2.89
CA MET A 56 -9.79 14.61 1.55
C MET A 56 -10.73 13.84 0.61
N ALA A 57 -10.75 12.51 0.69
CA ALA A 57 -11.61 11.64 -0.09
C ALA A 57 -12.98 11.50 0.61
N TYR A 58 -13.79 12.55 0.55
CA TYR A 58 -15.15 12.58 1.12
C TYR A 58 -16.12 11.56 0.49
N ASP A 59 -15.73 10.92 -0.61
CA ASP A 59 -16.54 9.93 -1.31
C ASP A 59 -16.06 8.51 -0.98
N THR A 60 -16.81 7.82 -0.13
CA THR A 60 -16.50 6.47 0.38
C THR A 60 -16.26 5.46 -0.74
N VAL A 61 -16.89 5.68 -1.90
CA VAL A 61 -16.73 4.87 -3.11
C VAL A 61 -15.31 4.98 -3.67
N VAL A 62 -14.72 6.18 -3.69
CA VAL A 62 -13.36 6.41 -4.20
C VAL A 62 -12.32 5.73 -3.30
N PHE A 63 -12.52 5.77 -1.99
CA PHE A 63 -11.65 5.10 -1.04
C PHE A 63 -11.68 3.58 -1.21
N MET A 64 -12.87 2.98 -1.31
CA MET A 64 -13.01 1.53 -1.52
C MET A 64 -12.47 1.07 -2.88
N ASN A 65 -12.71 1.83 -3.94
CA ASN A 65 -12.13 1.56 -5.26
C ASN A 65 -10.60 1.64 -5.24
N SER A 66 -10.04 2.54 -4.44
CA SER A 66 -8.58 2.67 -4.28
C SER A 66 -7.97 1.48 -3.55
N ILE A 67 -8.63 0.97 -2.52
CA ILE A 67 -8.22 -0.25 -1.83
C ILE A 67 -8.29 -1.46 -2.77
N LEU A 68 -9.39 -1.60 -3.51
CA LEU A 68 -9.56 -2.68 -4.50
C LEU A 68 -8.49 -2.63 -5.58
N ALA A 69 -8.16 -1.44 -6.09
CA ALA A 69 -7.08 -1.27 -7.06
C ALA A 69 -5.71 -1.64 -6.48
N PHE A 70 -5.44 -1.26 -5.23
CA PHE A 70 -4.21 -1.64 -4.53
C PHE A 70 -4.10 -3.16 -4.36
N ILE A 71 -5.14 -3.83 -3.84
CA ILE A 71 -5.17 -5.28 -3.65
C ILE A 71 -5.05 -6.00 -5.00
N GLY A 72 -5.77 -5.53 -6.02
CA GLY A 72 -5.70 -6.06 -7.38
C GLY A 72 -4.30 -5.95 -7.97
N GLY A 73 -3.63 -4.80 -7.82
CA GLY A 73 -2.25 -4.59 -8.23
C GLY A 73 -1.27 -5.51 -7.51
N MET A 74 -1.43 -5.68 -6.19
CA MET A 74 -0.60 -6.58 -5.38
C MET A 74 -0.76 -8.05 -5.82
N ILE A 75 -1.99 -8.53 -6.00
CA ILE A 75 -2.26 -9.90 -6.46
C ILE A 75 -1.69 -10.10 -7.87
N GLY A 76 -1.92 -9.15 -8.78
CA GLY A 76 -1.38 -9.19 -10.14
C GLY A 76 0.15 -9.27 -10.16
N GLY A 77 0.83 -8.49 -9.32
CA GLY A 77 2.28 -8.53 -9.16
C GLY A 77 2.79 -9.88 -8.66
N ILE A 78 2.14 -10.46 -7.63
CA ILE A 78 2.51 -11.78 -7.08
C ILE A 78 2.33 -12.86 -8.16
N VAL A 79 1.18 -12.89 -8.84
CA VAL A 79 0.90 -13.86 -9.91
C VAL A 79 1.93 -13.73 -11.04
N GLY A 80 2.27 -12.51 -11.44
CA GLY A 80 3.29 -12.25 -12.46
C GLY A 80 4.66 -12.82 -12.09
N ILE A 81 5.10 -12.59 -10.85
CA ILE A 81 6.37 -13.15 -10.33
C ILE A 81 6.33 -14.67 -10.34
N VAL A 82 5.23 -15.30 -9.90
CA VAL A 82 5.09 -16.76 -9.88
C VAL A 82 5.17 -17.35 -11.29
N ILE A 83 4.46 -16.77 -12.26
CA ILE A 83 4.49 -17.23 -13.66
C ILE A 83 5.91 -17.10 -14.24
N PHE A 84 6.57 -15.97 -13.98
CA PHE A 84 7.94 -15.73 -14.42
C PHE A 84 8.92 -16.76 -13.83
N LEU A 85 8.81 -17.07 -12.54
CA LEU A 85 9.63 -18.10 -11.89
C LEU A 85 9.41 -19.49 -12.51
N ILE A 86 8.15 -19.87 -12.77
CA ILE A 86 7.82 -21.14 -13.43
C ILE A 86 8.46 -21.21 -14.82
N ALA A 87 8.43 -20.12 -15.58
CA ALA A 87 9.00 -20.07 -16.92
C ALA A 87 10.52 -20.28 -16.92
N ILE A 88 11.24 -19.70 -15.95
CA ILE A 88 12.70 -19.89 -15.82
C ILE A 88 13.04 -21.28 -15.31
N ILE A 89 12.31 -21.82 -14.33
CA ILE A 89 12.58 -23.17 -13.78
C ILE A 89 12.36 -24.27 -14.81
N LYS A 90 11.42 -24.07 -15.75
CA LYS A 90 11.14 -25.02 -16.84
C LYS A 90 12.00 -24.81 -18.09
N SER A 91 12.84 -23.77 -18.13
CA SER A 91 13.80 -23.53 -19.22
C SER A 91 15.12 -24.25 -18.98
#